data_AF-A0A8X6TL42-F1
#
_entry.id   AF-A0A8X6TL42-F1
#
_cell.length_a   1.000
_cell.length_b   1.000
_cell.length_c   1.000
_cell.angle_alpha   90.00
_cell.angle_beta   90.00
_cell.angle_gamma   90.00
#
_symmetry.space_group_name_H-M   'P 1'
#
loop_
_entity.id
_entity.type
_entity.pdbx_description
1 polymer ?
#
loop_
_entity_poly.entity_id
_entity_poly.type
_entity_poly.pdbx_seq_one_letter_code
_entity_poly.pdbx_strand_id
1 'polypeptide(L)'
;LRRQEKPPYSYIALIVMAIQSSPSKRLTLNEIYQYLQGRFQFFRGQYQGWKNSVRHNLSLNDCFIKLPKGLGRPGKGHYWTVDPASQYMFEEGSFRRRPRGFRRRYQALKPYAQFYHSGAVNNFLGKLSDNKRIIQSDIALDPTT
;
A
#
# COMPACT_ATOMS: atom_id res chain seq x y z
N LEU A 1 38.32 -1.75 5.46
CA LEU A 1 37.12 -2.46 4.97
C LEU A 1 36.10 -1.43 4.48
N ARG A 2 35.80 -1.35 3.18
CA ARG A 2 34.78 -0.40 2.67
C ARG A 2 33.41 -0.77 3.25
N ARG A 3 32.73 0.19 3.88
CA ARG A 3 31.33 0.02 4.29
C ARG A 3 30.52 -0.23 3.03
N GLN A 4 29.77 -1.33 3.01
CA GLN A 4 28.86 -1.63 1.91
C GLN A 4 27.82 -0.51 1.84
N GLU A 5 27.65 0.06 0.65
CA GLU A 5 26.74 1.17 0.48
C GLU A 5 25.29 0.67 0.47
N LYS A 6 24.42 1.45 1.10
CA LYS A 6 22.99 1.16 1.10
C LYS A 6 22.49 1.23 -0.35
N PRO A 7 21.73 0.24 -0.83
CA PRO A 7 21.11 0.31 -2.15
C PRO A 7 20.32 1.62 -2.33
N PRO A 8 20.25 2.21 -3.53
CA PRO A 8 19.58 3.48 -3.81
C PRO A 8 18.04 3.37 -3.84
N TYR A 9 17.48 2.63 -2.89
CA TYR A 9 16.07 2.32 -2.76
C TYR A 9 15.55 2.72 -1.37
N SER A 10 14.29 3.15 -1.31
CA SER A 10 13.60 3.34 -0.03
C SER A 10 13.28 1.99 0.60
N TYR A 11 13.03 1.95 1.92
CA TYR A 11 12.56 0.72 2.56
C TYR A 11 11.22 0.25 1.98
N ILE A 12 10.34 1.17 1.59
CA ILE A 12 9.10 0.85 0.89
C ILE A 12 9.40 0.07 -0.40
N ALA A 13 10.28 0.61 -1.27
CA ALA A 13 10.65 -0.04 -2.52
C ALA A 13 11.30 -1.42 -2.28
N LEU A 14 12.18 -1.53 -1.29
CA LEU A 14 12.83 -2.80 -0.91
C LEU A 14 11.83 -3.87 -0.46
N ILE A 15 10.83 -3.50 0.33
CA ILE A 15 9.78 -4.41 0.79
C ILE A 15 8.87 -4.81 -0.37
N VAL A 16 8.49 -3.86 -1.23
CA VAL A 16 7.68 -4.14 -2.43
C VAL A 16 8.40 -5.12 -3.35
N MET A 17 9.69 -4.91 -3.63
CA MET A 17 10.50 -5.84 -4.43
C MET A 17 10.48 -7.25 -3.83
N ALA A 18 10.62 -7.37 -2.51
CA ALA A 18 10.56 -8.66 -1.84
C ALA A 18 9.21 -9.34 -2.06
N ILE A 19 8.10 -8.64 -1.77
CA ILE A 19 6.75 -9.18 -1.90
C ILE A 19 6.44 -9.57 -3.35
N GLN A 20 6.79 -8.71 -4.32
CA GLN A 20 6.57 -8.96 -5.74
C GLN A 20 7.40 -10.13 -6.29
N SER A 21 8.58 -10.41 -5.70
CA SER A 21 9.39 -11.57 -6.08
C SER A 21 8.77 -12.91 -5.68
N SER A 22 7.87 -12.91 -4.68
CA SER A 22 7.18 -14.13 -4.25
C SER A 22 6.05 -14.50 -5.21
N PRO A 23 5.87 -15.79 -5.57
CA PRO A 23 4.76 -16.23 -6.42
C PRO A 23 3.40 -15.90 -5.81
N SER A 24 3.28 -16.01 -4.48
CA SER A 24 2.04 -15.73 -3.76
C SER A 24 1.79 -14.23 -3.49
N LYS A 25 2.68 -13.35 -3.95
CA LYS A 25 2.63 -11.89 -3.72
C LYS A 25 2.40 -11.50 -2.26
N ARG A 26 2.92 -12.31 -1.33
CA ARG A 26 2.84 -12.10 0.12
C ARG A 26 4.01 -12.78 0.79
N LEU A 27 4.55 -12.14 1.82
CA LEU A 27 5.69 -12.64 2.60
C LEU A 27 5.50 -12.32 4.07
N THR A 28 6.04 -13.17 4.94
CA THR A 28 6.24 -12.89 6.35
C THR A 28 7.38 -11.90 6.56
N LEU A 29 7.44 -11.28 7.73
CA LEU A 29 8.53 -10.40 8.13
C LEU A 29 9.91 -11.09 7.99
N ASN A 30 9.99 -12.36 8.37
CA ASN A 30 11.23 -13.11 8.29
C ASN A 30 11.65 -13.38 6.83
N GLU A 31 10.71 -13.74 5.96
CA GLU A 31 11.01 -13.94 4.53
C GLU A 31 11.46 -12.63 3.86
N ILE A 32 10.90 -11.48 4.26
CA ILE A 32 11.39 -10.16 3.80
C ILE A 32 12.85 -9.97 4.23
N TYR A 33 13.22 -10.32 5.47
CA TYR A 33 14.61 -10.23 5.93
C TYR A 33 15.53 -11.12 5.10
N GLN A 34 15.11 -12.36 4.83
CA GLN A 34 15.88 -13.33 4.05
C GLN A 34 16.06 -12.86 2.60
N TYR A 35 15.01 -12.33 1.96
CA TYR A 35 15.09 -11.77 0.62
C TYR A 35 16.12 -10.64 0.54
N LEU A 36 16.06 -9.67 1.47
CA LEU A 36 16.97 -8.53 1.48
C LEU A 36 18.43 -8.96 1.68
N GLN A 37 18.68 -9.89 2.60
CA GLN A 37 20.00 -10.47 2.81
C GLN A 37 20.47 -11.26 1.58
N GLY A 38 19.60 -12.05 0.94
CA GLY A 38 19.94 -12.78 -0.28
C GLY A 38 20.32 -11.86 -1.43
N ARG A 39 19.59 -10.76 -1.62
CA ARG A 39 19.73 -9.86 -2.77
C ARG A 39 20.80 -8.78 -2.62
N PHE A 40 21.00 -8.21 -1.42
CA PHE A 40 21.92 -7.09 -1.23
C PHE A 40 22.89 -7.34 -0.07
N GLN A 41 24.18 -7.17 -0.35
CA GLN A 41 25.26 -7.39 0.63
C GLN A 41 25.16 -6.48 1.87
N PHE A 42 24.62 -5.26 1.71
CA PHE A 42 24.39 -4.30 2.81
C PHE A 42 23.65 -4.91 4.01
N PHE A 43 22.69 -5.82 3.78
CA PHE A 43 21.86 -6.38 4.84
C PHE A 43 22.47 -7.61 5.54
N ARG A 44 23.62 -8.12 5.07
CA ARG A 44 24.28 -9.32 5.60
C ARG A 44 25.21 -9.06 6.79
N GLY A 45 25.47 -7.80 7.12
CA GLY A 45 26.42 -7.43 8.18
C GLY A 45 25.91 -7.65 9.61
N GLN A 46 26.80 -7.47 10.58
CA GLN A 46 26.48 -7.56 12.02
C GLN A 46 25.48 -6.48 12.48
N TYR A 47 25.42 -5.34 11.78
CA TYR A 47 24.46 -4.30 12.08
C TYR A 47 23.04 -4.70 11.66
N GLN A 48 22.13 -4.77 12.63
CA GLN A 48 20.74 -5.22 12.44
C GLN A 48 19.70 -4.09 12.54
N GLY A 49 20.11 -2.82 12.68
CA GLY A 49 19.18 -1.70 12.87
C GLY A 49 18.21 -1.48 11.70
N TRP A 50 18.58 -1.91 10.50
CA TRP A 50 17.71 -1.91 9.32
C TRP A 50 16.44 -2.76 9.51
N LYS A 51 16.48 -3.82 10.33
CA LYS A 51 15.29 -4.63 10.66
C LYS A 51 14.22 -3.81 11.35
N ASN A 52 14.62 -2.83 12.17
CA ASN A 52 13.69 -1.91 12.80
C ASN A 52 13.02 -0.99 11.77
N SER A 53 13.80 -0.46 10.84
CA SER A 53 13.27 0.35 9.75
C SER A 53 12.28 -0.43 8.88
N VAL A 54 12.52 -1.72 8.62
CA VAL A 54 11.58 -2.58 7.88
C VAL A 54 10.26 -2.71 8.65
N ARG A 55 10.30 -3.07 9.95
CA ARG A 55 9.09 -3.19 10.78
C ARG A 55 8.31 -1.89 10.84
N HIS A 56 9.00 -0.78 11.06
CA HIS A 56 8.40 0.54 11.07
C HIS A 56 7.68 0.86 9.75
N ASN A 57 8.31 0.59 8.60
CA ASN A 57 7.70 0.89 7.31
C ASN A 57 6.48 0.02 7.00
N LEU A 58 6.49 -1.25 7.41
CA LEU A 58 5.34 -2.16 7.27
C LEU A 58 4.11 -1.65 8.03
N SER A 59 4.31 -1.12 9.23
CA SER A 59 3.19 -0.61 10.04
C SER A 59 2.80 0.84 9.72
N LEU A 60 3.73 1.67 9.26
CA LEU A 60 3.50 3.11 9.01
C LEU A 60 2.76 3.37 7.70
N ASN A 61 2.98 2.55 6.66
CA ASN A 61 2.49 2.87 5.31
C ASN A 61 1.33 1.97 4.91
N ASP A 62 0.19 2.60 4.56
CA ASP A 62 -1.02 1.93 4.06
C ASP A 62 -0.78 1.01 2.85
N CYS A 63 0.31 1.21 2.11
CA CYS A 63 0.65 0.35 0.97
C CYS A 63 0.96 -1.09 1.38
N PHE A 64 1.19 -1.36 2.67
CA PHE A 64 1.39 -2.70 3.20
C PHE A 64 0.21 -3.10 4.07
N ILE A 65 -0.44 -4.19 3.71
CA ILE A 65 -1.55 -4.74 4.46
C ILE A 65 -1.15 -6.07 5.11
N LYS A 66 -1.68 -6.26 6.32
CA LYS A 66 -1.44 -7.43 7.16
C LYS A 66 -2.51 -8.48 6.88
N LEU A 67 -2.11 -9.67 6.47
CA LEU A 67 -3.03 -10.79 6.20
C LEU A 67 -2.94 -11.83 7.33
N PRO A 68 -4.08 -12.38 7.79
CA PRO A 68 -4.09 -13.46 8.76
C PRO A 68 -3.45 -14.71 8.17
N LYS A 69 -2.76 -15.49 9.03
CA LYS A 69 -2.36 -16.86 8.68
C LYS A 69 -3.55 -17.76 8.92
N GLY A 70 -3.85 -18.67 7.98
CA GLY A 70 -4.89 -19.67 8.17
C GLY A 70 -4.64 -20.50 9.45
N LEU A 71 -5.71 -20.79 10.18
CA LEU A 71 -5.70 -21.67 11.35
C LEU A 71 -5.04 -23.01 10.95
N GLY A 72 -4.02 -23.44 11.71
CA GLY A 72 -3.31 -24.71 11.46
C GLY A 72 -1.98 -24.62 10.69
N ARG A 73 -1.53 -23.43 10.27
CA ARG A 73 -0.17 -23.26 9.71
C ARG A 73 0.82 -22.88 10.82
N PRO A 74 1.63 -23.81 11.36
CA PRO A 74 2.62 -23.48 12.38
C PRO A 74 3.62 -22.45 11.81
N GLY A 75 3.84 -21.36 12.54
CA GLY A 75 4.89 -20.39 12.22
C GLY A 75 4.56 -18.98 12.71
N LYS A 76 5.59 -18.29 13.19
CA LYS A 76 5.50 -16.96 13.80
C LYS A 76 5.04 -15.88 12.81
N GLY A 77 4.17 -14.98 13.29
CA GLY A 77 3.85 -13.72 12.61
C GLY A 77 2.69 -13.80 11.62
N HIS A 78 2.56 -12.75 10.82
CA HIS A 78 1.49 -12.58 9.82
C HIS A 78 2.12 -12.44 8.43
N TYR A 79 1.31 -12.65 7.38
CA TYR A 79 1.72 -12.30 6.03
C TYR A 79 1.55 -10.81 5.80
N TRP A 80 2.43 -10.25 4.97
CA TRP A 80 2.37 -8.89 4.47
C TRP A 80 2.25 -8.95 2.95
N THR A 81 1.38 -8.13 2.39
CA THR A 81 1.26 -7.94 0.94
C THR A 81 1.18 -6.45 0.61
N VAL A 82 1.30 -6.13 -0.68
CA VAL A 82 1.11 -4.76 -1.18
C VAL A 82 -0.37 -4.56 -1.48
N ASP A 83 -0.96 -3.51 -0.91
CA ASP A 83 -2.32 -3.08 -1.21
C ASP A 83 -2.50 -2.96 -2.74
N PRO A 84 -3.50 -3.63 -3.36
CA PRO A 84 -3.81 -3.49 -4.77
C PRO A 84 -3.94 -2.04 -5.24
N ALA A 85 -4.54 -1.17 -4.42
CA ALA A 85 -4.66 0.26 -4.73
C ALA A 85 -3.31 0.99 -4.67
N SER A 86 -2.23 0.34 -4.27
CA SER A 86 -0.88 0.89 -4.23
C SER A 86 0.07 0.23 -5.23
N GLN A 87 -0.36 -0.83 -5.93
CA GLN A 87 0.50 -1.63 -6.81
C GLN A 87 0.99 -0.83 -8.02
N TYR A 88 0.13 -0.01 -8.62
CA TYR A 88 0.47 0.84 -9.77
C TYR A 88 1.64 1.81 -9.48
N MET A 89 1.90 2.14 -8.20
CA MET A 89 3.03 3.00 -7.83
C MET A 89 4.39 2.37 -8.13
N PHE A 90 4.44 1.05 -8.39
CA PHE A 90 5.66 0.26 -8.51
C PHE A 90 5.76 -0.56 -9.82
N GLU A 91 4.76 -0.50 -10.71
CA GLU A 91 4.75 -1.28 -11.97
C GLU A 91 5.68 -0.72 -13.06
N GLU A 92 5.91 0.59 -13.12
CA GLU A 92 6.74 1.22 -14.18
C GLU A 92 8.26 1.27 -13.87
N GLY A 93 8.78 0.38 -13.03
CA GLY A 93 10.22 0.38 -12.70
C GLY A 93 10.71 1.60 -11.90
N SER A 94 9.80 2.46 -11.45
CA SER A 94 10.07 3.64 -10.61
C SER A 94 10.30 3.25 -9.14
N PHE A 95 11.33 2.44 -8.87
CA PHE A 95 11.77 2.13 -7.51
C PHE A 95 12.67 3.22 -6.91
N ARG A 96 13.02 4.24 -7.71
CA ARG A 96 13.79 5.40 -7.27
C ARG A 96 12.97 6.21 -6.26
N ARG A 97 13.67 6.81 -5.29
CA ARG A 97 13.03 7.66 -4.28
C ARG A 97 12.38 8.87 -4.95
N ARG A 98 11.06 8.99 -4.88
CA ARG A 98 10.35 10.20 -5.33
C ARG A 98 10.64 11.38 -4.37
N PRO A 99 10.79 12.62 -4.89
CA PRO A 99 10.99 13.81 -4.06
C PRO A 99 9.85 14.02 -3.06
N ARG A 100 10.15 14.68 -1.93
CA ARG A 100 9.14 15.05 -0.92
C ARG A 100 8.08 15.93 -1.55
N GLY A 101 6.79 15.56 -1.44
CA GLY A 101 5.65 16.34 -1.96
C GLY A 101 4.70 15.57 -2.88
N PHE A 102 5.11 14.43 -3.44
CA PHE A 102 4.29 13.63 -4.36
C PHE A 102 2.97 13.11 -3.74
N ARG A 103 2.96 12.83 -2.43
CA ARG A 103 1.80 12.27 -1.70
C ARG A 103 0.57 13.19 -1.64
N ARG A 104 0.72 14.53 -1.78
CA ARG A 104 -0.41 15.46 -1.66
C ARG A 104 -1.48 15.25 -2.75
N ARG A 105 -1.11 14.77 -3.94
CA ARG A 105 -2.06 14.51 -5.02
C ARG A 105 -2.84 13.20 -4.87
N TYR A 106 -2.29 12.19 -4.18
CA TYR A 106 -2.96 10.90 -4.02
C TYR A 106 -3.99 10.87 -2.89
N GLN A 107 -3.75 11.63 -1.81
CA GLN A 107 -4.71 11.73 -0.70
C GLN A 107 -6.02 12.42 -1.11
N ALA A 108 -5.99 13.29 -2.13
CA ALA A 108 -7.18 13.96 -2.66
C ALA A 108 -8.14 13.01 -3.42
N LEU A 109 -7.68 11.82 -3.83
CA LEU A 109 -8.47 10.83 -4.57
C LEU A 109 -9.11 9.75 -3.67
N LYS A 110 -8.75 9.70 -2.38
CA LYS A 110 -9.26 8.70 -1.42
C LYS A 110 -10.78 8.69 -1.14
N PRO A 111 -11.59 9.76 -1.33
CA PRO A 111 -13.02 9.70 -1.00
C PRO A 111 -13.84 8.69 -1.83
N TYR A 112 -13.36 8.24 -2.98
CA TYR A 112 -14.14 7.37 -3.87
C TYR A 112 -13.86 5.86 -3.68
N ALA A 113 -12.68 5.50 -3.16
CA ALA A 113 -12.26 4.10 -3.06
C ALA A 113 -12.78 3.38 -1.80
N GLN A 114 -13.30 4.13 -0.81
CA GLN A 114 -13.71 3.58 0.48
C GLN A 114 -15.04 2.80 0.42
N PHE A 115 -15.86 3.02 -0.62
CA PHE A 115 -17.16 2.35 -0.80
C PHE A 115 -17.05 0.88 -1.25
N TYR A 116 -15.91 0.48 -1.81
CA TYR A 116 -15.71 -0.88 -2.34
C TYR A 116 -15.15 -1.86 -1.30
N HIS A 117 -14.81 -1.39 -0.08
CA HIS A 117 -14.09 -2.20 0.92
C HIS A 117 -14.96 -2.72 2.08
N SER A 118 -16.22 -2.30 2.18
CA SER A 118 -17.21 -2.94 3.06
C SER A 118 -18.21 -3.69 2.20
N GLY A 119 -18.29 -5.01 2.35
CA GLY A 119 -19.21 -5.90 1.62
C GLY A 119 -20.69 -5.68 1.94
N ALA A 120 -21.21 -4.46 1.76
CA ALA A 120 -22.59 -4.06 2.00
C ALA A 120 -23.41 -3.95 0.70
N VAL A 121 -23.01 -4.65 -0.37
CA VAL A 121 -23.69 -4.60 -1.68
C VAL A 121 -25.08 -5.27 -1.70
N ASN A 122 -25.49 -5.97 -0.63
CA ASN A 122 -26.77 -6.69 -0.64
C ASN A 122 -27.95 -6.00 0.07
N ASN A 123 -27.83 -4.74 0.52
CA ASN A 123 -28.94 -4.04 1.19
C ASN A 123 -29.28 -2.66 0.63
N PHE A 124 -28.65 -2.20 -0.46
CA PHE A 124 -28.89 -0.86 -1.02
C PHE A 124 -29.74 -0.82 -2.29
N LEU A 125 -30.09 -1.98 -2.88
CA LEU A 125 -30.96 -2.03 -4.06
C LEU A 125 -32.46 -1.87 -3.74
N GLY A 126 -32.85 -1.97 -2.46
CA GLY A 126 -34.25 -1.88 -2.01
C GLY A 126 -34.74 -0.49 -1.60
N LYS A 127 -33.88 0.54 -1.63
CA LYS A 127 -34.24 1.92 -1.21
C LYS A 127 -34.05 2.96 -2.32
N LEU A 128 -34.03 2.51 -3.57
CA LEU A 128 -33.95 3.34 -4.76
C LEU A 128 -35.32 3.62 -5.42
N SER A 129 -36.44 3.43 -4.70
CA SER A 129 -37.77 3.85 -5.17
C SER A 129 -38.23 5.21 -4.63
N ASP A 130 -37.67 5.72 -3.53
CA ASP A 130 -38.41 6.73 -2.73
C ASP A 130 -37.79 8.14 -2.65
N ASN A 131 -36.75 8.47 -3.42
CA ASN A 131 -36.19 9.84 -3.36
C ASN A 131 -35.75 10.40 -4.72
N LYS A 132 -36.59 10.25 -5.74
CA LYS A 132 -36.58 11.15 -6.91
C LYS A 132 -37.42 12.37 -6.62
N ARG A 133 -36.87 13.34 -5.88
CA ARG A 133 -37.30 14.73 -5.94
C ARG A 133 -36.24 15.62 -5.31
N ILE A 134 -35.90 16.70 -6.03
CA ILE A 134 -35.17 17.87 -5.54
C ILE A 134 -33.65 17.58 -5.51
N ILE A 135 -32.79 18.09 -6.40
CA ILE A 135 -32.61 19.48 -6.82
C ILE A 135 -32.08 19.49 -8.26
N GLN A 136 -32.78 20.17 -9.16
CA GLN A 136 -32.21 20.64 -10.43
C GLN A 136 -32.66 22.08 -10.65
N SER A 137 -31.75 22.83 -11.29
CA SER A 137 -31.81 24.21 -11.78
C SER A 137 -31.87 25.29 -10.70
N ASP A 138 -30.84 26.14 -10.67
CA ASP A 138 -31.01 27.60 -10.84
C ASP A 138 -29.63 28.27 -10.98
N ILE A 139 -29.11 28.28 -12.22
CA ILE A 139 -28.16 29.28 -12.71
C ILE A 139 -28.64 29.65 -14.12
N ALA A 140 -29.41 30.73 -14.24
CA ALA A 140 -29.42 31.59 -15.42
C ALA A 140 -30.27 32.86 -15.17
N LEU A 141 -29.57 34.00 -15.21
CA LEU A 141 -29.94 35.25 -15.90
C LEU A 141 -31.17 36.05 -15.43
N ASP A 142 -30.86 37.17 -14.78
CA ASP A 142 -31.66 38.41 -14.79
C ASP A 142 -31.78 38.93 -16.24
N PRO A 143 -32.98 39.41 -16.66
CA PRO A 143 -33.04 40.83 -17.02
C PRO A 143 -34.38 41.52 -16.67
N THR A 144 -34.25 42.71 -16.06
CA THR A 144 -35.06 43.94 -16.25
C THR A 144 -36.57 43.82 -16.51
N THR A 145 -37.38 44.34 -15.58
CA THR A 145 -38.25 45.54 -15.71
C THR A 145 -38.94 45.77 -14.36
#